data_AF-A0A376MSV1-F1
#
_entry.id   AF-A0A376MSV1-F1
#
_cell.length_a   1.000
_cell.length_b   1.000
_cell.length_c   1.000
_cell.angle_alpha   90.00
_cell.angle_beta   90.00
_cell.angle_gamma   90.00
#
_symmetry.space_group_name_H-M   'P 1'
#
loop_
_entity.id
_entity.type
_entity.pdbx_description
1 polymer ?
#
loop_
_entity_poly.entity_id
_entity_poly.type
_entity_poly.pdbx_seq_one_letter_code
_entity_poly.pdbx_strand_id
1 'polypeptide(L)'
;MKPKSSIDPNKLAVRPAGVSPEQYNAFGARNIKVKQAIVNQAKAIRARIEWLAVQAITTGKNIIEGDGIERYELDWNIKPQNIITQSGGTEWSGKDKETFDPNDDIESYAEFSEGVTNIIIMGGNVWKKYRSFRAIKEALDTRRGSNSELETALKDLGDSVSFKGYMGDVAIVVYSGRYTDEDGTEKHFLDPDLMVLGNTALQGIVAYGGIQDPELIRMGLTKAELAPKNYIVPGDPAIEYVQTHSAPQPIPARINRFVTVRIG
;
A
#
# COMPACT_ATOMS: atom_id res chain seq x y z
N MET A 1 12.02 9.96 -6.75
CA MET A 1 11.27 9.34 -7.89
C MET A 1 10.84 10.39 -8.89
N LYS A 2 10.75 10.03 -10.18
CA LYS A 2 10.37 10.95 -11.26
C LYS A 2 9.66 10.25 -12.44
N PRO A 3 8.55 9.52 -12.20
CA PRO A 3 7.84 8.79 -13.27
C PRO A 3 7.47 9.72 -14.42
N LYS A 4 7.69 9.24 -15.65
CA LYS A 4 7.61 10.01 -16.90
C LYS A 4 6.70 9.28 -17.90
N SER A 5 5.90 10.03 -18.64
CA SER A 5 5.02 9.51 -19.69
C SER A 5 5.08 10.41 -20.91
N SER A 6 5.21 9.83 -22.10
CA SER A 6 5.08 10.58 -23.36
C SER A 6 3.60 10.84 -23.66
N ILE A 7 3.32 12.00 -24.25
CA ILE A 7 2.01 12.31 -24.81
C ILE A 7 2.05 11.97 -26.30
N ASP A 8 1.60 10.75 -26.61
CA ASP A 8 1.60 10.20 -27.97
C ASP A 8 0.55 10.90 -28.86
N PRO A 9 0.95 11.62 -29.92
CA PRO A 9 0.02 12.31 -30.83
C PRO A 9 -0.99 11.37 -31.49
N ASN A 10 -0.62 10.11 -31.75
CA ASN A 10 -1.52 9.14 -32.38
C ASN A 10 -2.69 8.76 -31.46
N LYS A 11 -2.47 8.82 -30.14
CA LYS A 11 -3.51 8.59 -29.13
C LYS A 11 -4.35 9.82 -28.84
N LEU A 12 -3.99 10.99 -29.38
CA LEU A 12 -4.79 12.21 -29.28
C LEU A 12 -5.99 12.14 -30.23
N ALA A 13 -5.83 11.54 -31.41
CA ALA A 13 -6.89 11.37 -32.41
C ALA A 13 -8.08 10.51 -31.95
N VAL A 14 -7.94 9.78 -30.83
CA VAL A 14 -9.00 8.94 -30.27
C VAL A 14 -9.93 9.76 -29.39
N ARG A 15 -11.21 9.81 -29.76
CA ARG A 15 -12.27 10.51 -29.01
C ARG A 15 -12.56 9.81 -27.66
N PRO A 16 -12.74 10.54 -26.56
CA PRO A 16 -13.24 9.96 -25.30
C PRO A 16 -14.67 9.42 -25.43
N ALA A 17 -15.02 8.41 -24.61
CA ALA A 17 -16.39 7.90 -24.55
C ALA A 17 -17.37 9.03 -24.19
N GLY A 18 -18.50 9.11 -24.90
CA GLY A 18 -19.55 10.11 -24.65
C GLY A 18 -19.37 11.49 -25.29
N VAL A 19 -18.25 11.77 -25.96
CA VAL A 19 -18.02 13.03 -26.69
C VAL A 19 -18.43 12.87 -28.16
N SER A 20 -19.26 13.75 -28.73
CA SER A 20 -19.60 13.68 -30.16
C SER A 20 -18.42 14.14 -31.04
N PRO A 21 -18.32 13.71 -32.32
CA PRO A 21 -17.29 14.20 -33.23
C PRO A 21 -17.24 15.72 -33.37
N GLU A 22 -18.38 16.39 -33.27
CA GLU A 22 -18.53 17.85 -33.38
C GLU A 22 -17.99 18.60 -32.15
N GLN A 23 -17.99 17.95 -30.98
CA GLN A 23 -17.47 18.51 -29.73
C GLN A 23 -15.98 18.18 -29.51
N TYR A 24 -15.39 17.34 -30.37
CA TYR A 24 -14.02 16.88 -30.22
C TYR A 24 -13.02 17.98 -30.63
N ASN A 25 -12.07 18.27 -29.74
CA ASN A 25 -10.96 19.16 -29.99
C ASN A 25 -9.65 18.46 -29.57
N ALA A 26 -8.69 18.37 -30.49
CA ALA A 26 -7.38 17.78 -30.24
C ALA A 26 -6.63 18.44 -29.07
N PHE A 27 -6.79 19.76 -28.87
CA PHE A 27 -6.24 20.46 -27.71
C PHE A 27 -6.89 20.00 -26.39
N GLY A 28 -8.21 19.79 -26.40
CA GLY A 28 -8.94 19.21 -25.26
C GLY A 28 -8.49 17.78 -24.96
N ALA A 29 -8.34 16.95 -25.99
CA ALA A 29 -7.85 15.58 -25.87
C ALA A 29 -6.43 15.52 -25.30
N ARG A 30 -5.53 16.41 -25.74
CA ARG A 30 -4.18 16.56 -25.16
C ARG A 30 -4.23 16.87 -23.68
N ASN A 31 -5.02 17.87 -23.26
CA ASN A 31 -5.12 18.25 -21.86
C ASN A 31 -5.68 17.13 -20.98
N ILE A 32 -6.59 16.31 -21.51
CA ILE A 32 -7.08 15.10 -20.83
C ILE A 32 -5.95 14.09 -20.65
N LYS A 33 -5.14 13.82 -21.68
CA LYS A 33 -4.00 12.90 -21.59
C LYS A 33 -2.93 13.37 -20.61
N VAL A 34 -2.61 14.67 -20.62
CA VAL A 34 -1.68 15.27 -19.65
C VAL A 34 -2.20 15.07 -18.22
N LYS A 35 -3.48 15.39 -17.96
CA LYS A 35 -4.11 15.16 -16.65
C LYS A 35 -4.09 13.69 -16.25
N GLN A 36 -4.40 12.79 -17.18
CA GLN A 36 -4.38 11.35 -16.94
C GLN A 36 -2.98 10.84 -16.61
N ALA A 37 -1.95 11.34 -17.29
CA ALA A 37 -0.56 11.03 -16.99
C ALA A 37 -0.19 11.47 -15.57
N ILE A 38 -0.55 12.70 -15.16
CA ILE A 38 -0.31 13.20 -13.80
C ILE A 38 -1.01 12.32 -12.76
N VAL A 39 -2.28 11.96 -12.99
CA VAL A 39 -3.04 11.08 -12.08
C VAL A 39 -2.40 9.70 -11.96
N ASN A 40 -1.98 9.09 -13.07
CA ASN A 40 -1.32 7.78 -13.06
C ASN A 40 0.05 7.85 -12.35
N GLN A 41 0.81 8.90 -12.58
CA GLN A 41 2.10 9.13 -11.92
C GLN A 41 1.92 9.33 -10.41
N ALA A 42 0.89 10.08 -9.98
CA ALA A 42 0.55 10.24 -8.57
C ALA A 42 0.14 8.91 -7.92
N LYS A 43 -0.63 8.07 -8.64
CA LYS A 43 -0.97 6.71 -8.17
C LYS A 43 0.28 5.84 -8.02
N ALA A 44 1.20 5.87 -8.97
CA ALA A 44 2.46 5.12 -8.88
C ALA A 44 3.34 5.57 -7.70
N ILE A 45 3.39 6.88 -7.43
CA ILE A 45 4.10 7.42 -6.26
C ILE A 45 3.45 6.94 -4.96
N ARG A 46 2.11 6.99 -4.85
CA ARG A 46 1.38 6.46 -3.69
C ARG A 46 1.56 4.96 -3.51
N ALA A 47 1.61 4.19 -4.59
CA ALA A 47 1.92 2.76 -4.55
C ALA A 47 3.32 2.50 -3.99
N ARG A 48 4.33 3.31 -4.36
CA ARG A 48 5.67 3.18 -3.76
C ARG A 48 5.68 3.54 -2.27
N ILE A 49 4.92 4.56 -1.87
CA ILE A 49 4.76 4.93 -0.44
C ILE A 49 4.18 3.76 0.34
N GLU A 50 3.10 3.16 -0.16
CA GLU A 50 2.46 1.99 0.44
C GLU A 50 3.42 0.81 0.53
N TRP A 51 4.14 0.51 -0.56
CA TRP A 51 5.15 -0.54 -0.57
C TRP A 51 6.23 -0.32 0.50
N LEU A 52 6.77 0.90 0.62
CA LEU A 52 7.74 1.25 1.68
C LEU A 52 7.14 1.18 3.09
N ALA A 53 5.87 1.52 3.26
CA ALA A 53 5.20 1.43 4.56
C ALA A 53 5.03 -0.03 4.99
N VAL A 54 4.57 -0.90 4.07
CA VAL A 54 4.41 -2.33 4.33
C VAL A 54 5.76 -3.01 4.55
N GLN A 55 6.78 -2.71 3.75
CA GLN A 55 8.14 -3.25 3.96
C GLN A 55 8.69 -2.86 5.34
N ALA A 56 8.53 -1.60 5.75
CA ALA A 56 8.97 -1.14 7.08
C ALA A 56 8.35 -1.97 8.22
N ILE A 57 7.03 -2.19 8.22
CA ILE A 57 6.35 -2.89 9.33
C ILE A 57 6.49 -4.42 9.26
N THR A 58 6.69 -4.99 8.08
CA THR A 58 6.79 -6.46 7.89
C THR A 58 8.21 -7.00 7.95
N THR A 59 9.21 -6.18 7.63
CA THR A 59 10.62 -6.60 7.61
C THR A 59 11.50 -5.77 8.55
N GLY A 60 11.00 -4.64 9.05
CA GLY A 60 11.81 -3.67 9.78
C GLY A 60 12.69 -2.80 8.91
N LYS A 61 12.69 -3.01 7.58
CA LYS A 61 13.70 -2.46 6.67
C LYS A 61 13.07 -1.88 5.42
N ASN A 62 13.73 -0.88 4.86
CA ASN A 62 13.41 -0.34 3.54
C ASN A 62 14.66 -0.29 2.67
N ILE A 63 14.56 -0.84 1.47
CA ILE A 63 15.60 -0.70 0.45
C ILE A 63 15.26 0.54 -0.39
N ILE A 64 16.16 1.52 -0.36
CA ILE A 64 16.02 2.76 -1.10
C ILE A 64 16.97 2.74 -2.29
N GLU A 65 16.39 2.92 -3.47
CA GLU A 65 17.10 2.96 -4.74
C GLU A 65 16.39 3.93 -5.69
N GLY A 66 17.14 4.47 -6.66
CA GLY A 66 16.59 5.35 -7.67
C GLY A 66 17.66 6.12 -8.43
N ASP A 67 17.23 6.82 -9.46
CA ASP A 67 18.10 7.65 -10.30
C ASP A 67 18.91 8.66 -9.48
N GLY A 68 20.24 8.53 -9.50
CA GLY A 68 21.16 9.46 -8.87
C GLY A 68 21.39 9.23 -7.37
N ILE A 69 20.90 8.11 -6.82
CA ILE A 69 21.23 7.67 -5.46
C ILE A 69 21.78 6.24 -5.50
N GLU A 70 22.86 6.00 -4.75
CA GLU A 70 23.34 4.64 -4.53
C GLU A 70 22.29 3.86 -3.72
N ARG A 71 22.14 2.57 -4.00
CA ARG A 71 21.20 1.71 -3.27
C ARG A 71 21.65 1.57 -1.82
N TYR A 72 20.77 1.91 -0.87
CA TYR A 72 21.05 1.76 0.56
C TYR A 72 19.86 1.17 1.32
N GLU A 73 20.14 0.66 2.51
CA GLU A 73 19.15 0.07 3.42
C GLU A 73 18.89 1.04 4.58
N LEU A 74 17.61 1.26 4.89
CA LEU A 74 17.15 1.87 6.12
C LEU A 74 16.66 0.77 7.05
N ASP A 75 17.34 0.59 8.18
CA ASP A 75 16.90 -0.32 9.25
C ASP A 75 16.21 0.49 10.34
N TRP A 76 14.92 0.22 10.57
CA TRP A 76 14.12 0.85 11.61
C TRP A 76 14.35 0.23 12.99
N ASN A 77 15.15 -0.83 13.06
CA ASN A 77 15.46 -1.58 14.28
C ASN A 77 14.21 -2.17 14.93
N ILE A 78 13.40 -2.88 14.13
CA ILE A 78 12.31 -3.70 14.67
C ILE A 78 12.90 -4.85 15.48
N LYS A 79 12.36 -5.12 16.67
CA LYS A 79 12.82 -6.24 17.49
C LYS A 79 12.55 -7.56 16.75
N PRO A 80 13.52 -8.50 16.70
CA PRO A 80 13.32 -9.77 16.01
C PRO A 80 12.10 -10.57 16.49
N GLN A 81 11.76 -10.49 17.78
CA GLN A 81 10.58 -11.15 18.36
C GLN A 81 9.24 -10.64 17.80
N ASN A 82 9.23 -9.45 17.17
CA ASN A 82 8.05 -8.88 16.52
C ASN A 82 7.87 -9.41 15.09
N ILE A 83 8.83 -10.15 14.53
CA ILE A 83 8.74 -10.79 13.22
C ILE A 83 8.69 -12.31 13.43
N ILE A 84 7.48 -12.85 13.45
CA ILE A 84 7.19 -14.24 13.80
C ILE A 84 6.96 -15.05 12.52
N THR A 85 7.50 -16.26 12.48
CA THR A 85 7.18 -17.25 11.44
C THR A 85 6.73 -18.52 12.11
N GLN A 86 5.47 -18.92 11.89
CA GLN A 86 4.99 -20.21 12.34
C GLN A 86 5.81 -21.30 11.66
N SER A 87 6.26 -22.28 12.44
CA SER A 87 7.04 -23.40 11.92
C SER A 87 6.82 -24.66 12.76
N GLY A 88 6.80 -25.81 12.09
CA GLY A 88 6.63 -27.10 12.75
C GLY A 88 5.32 -27.18 13.54
N GLY A 89 5.40 -27.52 14.82
CA GLY A 89 4.21 -27.77 15.66
C GLY A 89 3.34 -26.54 15.95
N THR A 90 3.77 -25.32 15.60
CA THR A 90 2.99 -24.09 15.78
C THR A 90 2.23 -23.66 14.52
N GLU A 91 2.43 -24.36 13.39
CA GLU A 91 1.75 -24.02 12.14
C GLU A 91 0.25 -24.28 12.25
N TRP A 92 -0.55 -23.27 11.92
CA TRP A 92 -2.00 -23.42 11.85
C TRP A 92 -2.42 -24.47 10.81
N SER A 93 -1.56 -24.83 9.85
CA SER A 93 -1.80 -25.93 8.92
C SER A 93 -1.86 -27.31 9.54
N GLY A 94 -1.11 -27.55 10.61
CA GLY A 94 -1.11 -28.81 11.35
C GLY A 94 -2.14 -28.89 12.49
N LYS A 95 -2.85 -27.80 12.80
CA LYS A 95 -3.79 -27.74 13.92
C LYS A 95 -5.15 -28.36 13.57
N ASP A 96 -5.75 -29.00 14.56
CA ASP A 96 -7.11 -29.54 14.44
C ASP A 96 -8.12 -28.39 14.39
N LYS A 97 -8.88 -28.32 13.29
CA LYS A 97 -9.85 -27.26 13.04
C LYS A 97 -11.03 -27.26 14.00
N GLU A 98 -11.31 -28.39 14.64
CA GLU A 98 -12.47 -28.56 15.51
C GLU A 98 -12.19 -28.16 16.96
N THR A 99 -10.94 -28.25 17.41
CA THR A 99 -10.56 -28.07 18.81
C THR A 99 -9.61 -26.91 19.06
N PHE A 100 -8.80 -26.51 18.07
CA PHE A 100 -7.85 -25.42 18.20
C PHE A 100 -8.53 -24.06 18.03
N ASP A 101 -8.21 -23.12 18.95
CA ASP A 101 -8.57 -21.72 18.83
C ASP A 101 -7.33 -20.88 18.44
N PRO A 102 -7.28 -20.31 17.23
CA PRO A 102 -6.18 -19.45 16.82
C PRO A 102 -6.14 -18.09 17.53
N ASN A 103 -7.16 -17.73 18.31
CA ASN A 103 -7.17 -16.48 19.08
C ASN A 103 -6.11 -16.48 20.19
N ASP A 104 -5.89 -17.61 20.86
CA ASP A 104 -4.87 -17.76 21.92
C ASP A 104 -3.46 -17.46 21.39
N ASP A 105 -3.19 -17.92 20.16
CA ASP A 105 -1.96 -17.63 19.43
C ASP A 105 -1.85 -16.13 19.10
N ILE A 106 -2.94 -15.51 18.62
CA ILE A 106 -2.97 -14.07 18.29
C ILE A 106 -2.72 -13.22 19.54
N GLU A 107 -3.32 -13.57 20.68
CA GLU A 107 -3.07 -12.90 21.96
C GLU A 107 -1.60 -13.02 22.36
N SER A 108 -1.02 -14.21 22.25
CA SER A 108 0.41 -14.45 22.50
C SER A 108 1.31 -13.63 21.55
N TYR A 109 0.96 -13.53 20.28
CA TYR A 109 1.71 -12.69 19.33
C TYR A 109 1.61 -11.21 19.69
N ALA A 110 0.45 -10.75 20.15
CA ALA A 110 0.23 -9.36 20.54
C ALA A 110 1.11 -8.93 21.74
N GLU A 111 1.50 -9.85 22.62
CA GLU A 111 2.38 -9.57 23.77
C GLU A 111 3.77 -9.06 23.38
N PHE A 112 4.24 -9.35 22.15
CA PHE A 112 5.52 -8.83 21.66
C PHE A 112 5.47 -7.35 21.28
N SER A 113 4.27 -6.76 21.15
CA SER A 113 4.08 -5.34 20.89
C SER A 113 4.37 -4.49 22.13
N GLU A 114 5.06 -3.35 21.97
CA GLU A 114 5.25 -2.35 23.03
C GLU A 114 3.98 -1.49 23.30
N GLY A 115 2.80 -1.98 22.91
CA GLY A 115 1.53 -1.28 23.05
C GLY A 115 0.35 -2.18 22.71
N VAL A 116 -0.85 -1.67 23.01
CA VAL A 116 -2.11 -2.39 22.77
C VAL A 116 -2.34 -2.57 21.26
N THR A 117 -2.72 -3.77 20.85
CA THR A 117 -3.19 -4.06 19.49
C THR A 117 -4.69 -3.77 19.40
N ASN A 118 -5.13 -2.99 18.42
CA ASN A 118 -6.56 -2.76 18.16
C ASN A 118 -6.98 -3.09 16.72
N ILE A 119 -6.04 -3.51 15.88
CA ILE A 119 -6.30 -3.92 14.51
C ILE A 119 -5.34 -5.04 14.09
N ILE A 120 -5.88 -6.01 13.35
CA ILE A 120 -5.15 -7.07 12.66
C ILE A 120 -5.45 -6.95 11.18
N ILE A 121 -4.40 -6.78 10.39
CA ILE A 121 -4.46 -6.76 8.93
C ILE A 121 -3.97 -8.11 8.43
N MET A 122 -4.84 -8.89 7.82
CA MET A 122 -4.55 -10.24 7.32
C MET A 122 -4.41 -10.23 5.80
N GLY A 123 -3.43 -10.97 5.29
CA GLY A 123 -3.41 -11.42 3.91
C GLY A 123 -4.55 -12.41 3.62
N GLY A 124 -4.85 -12.59 2.33
CA GLY A 124 -5.98 -13.42 1.89
C GLY A 124 -5.89 -14.88 2.35
N ASN A 125 -4.68 -15.47 2.37
CA ASN A 125 -4.48 -16.85 2.81
C ASN A 125 -4.58 -16.96 4.33
N VAL A 126 -4.07 -15.99 5.08
CA VAL A 126 -4.25 -15.92 6.54
C VAL A 126 -5.73 -15.93 6.89
N TRP A 127 -6.52 -15.04 6.29
CA TRP A 127 -7.97 -15.02 6.54
C TRP A 127 -8.65 -16.34 6.20
N LYS A 128 -8.29 -16.95 5.06
CA LYS A 128 -8.83 -18.24 4.64
C LYS A 128 -8.53 -19.35 5.65
N LYS A 129 -7.33 -19.32 6.25
CA LYS A 129 -6.88 -20.27 7.28
C LYS A 129 -7.59 -20.03 8.60
N TYR A 130 -7.54 -18.80 9.09
CA TYR A 130 -8.12 -18.35 10.34
C TYR A 130 -9.63 -18.66 10.43
N ARG A 131 -10.41 -18.31 9.39
CA ARG A 131 -11.86 -18.60 9.36
C ARG A 131 -12.22 -20.08 9.22
N SER A 132 -11.24 -20.96 9.04
CA SER A 132 -11.48 -22.40 8.85
C SER A 132 -11.68 -23.16 10.16
N PHE A 133 -11.19 -22.62 11.27
CA PHE A 133 -11.34 -23.15 12.62
C PHE A 133 -12.77 -22.96 13.14
N ARG A 134 -13.31 -23.98 13.83
CA ARG A 134 -14.68 -23.99 14.35
C ARG A 134 -14.94 -22.84 15.32
N ALA A 135 -14.01 -22.59 16.25
CA ALA A 135 -14.10 -21.48 17.20
C ALA A 135 -14.36 -20.13 16.50
N ILE A 136 -13.66 -19.89 15.38
CA ILE A 136 -13.82 -18.66 14.60
C ILE A 136 -15.14 -18.63 13.82
N LYS A 137 -15.57 -19.76 13.24
CA LYS A 137 -16.87 -19.84 12.55
C LYS A 137 -18.03 -19.53 13.49
N GLU A 138 -18.03 -20.12 14.68
CA GLU A 138 -19.05 -19.89 15.71
C GLU A 138 -19.07 -18.43 16.18
N ALA A 139 -17.89 -17.82 16.35
CA ALA A 139 -17.77 -16.40 16.70
C ALA A 139 -18.26 -15.45 15.59
N LEU A 140 -18.13 -15.83 14.31
CA LEU A 140 -18.59 -15.03 13.17
C LEU A 140 -20.10 -15.15 12.96
N ASP A 141 -20.69 -16.35 13.12
CA ASP A 141 -22.12 -16.57 12.91
C ASP A 141 -22.98 -15.83 13.94
N THR A 142 -22.51 -15.70 15.18
CA THR A 142 -23.19 -14.94 16.24
C THR A 142 -23.21 -13.43 16.01
N ARG A 143 -22.33 -12.89 15.14
CA ARG A 143 -22.13 -11.44 14.94
C ARG A 143 -22.82 -10.85 13.72
N ARG A 144 -23.55 -11.64 12.92
CA ARG A 144 -24.24 -11.21 11.69
C ARG A 144 -25.31 -10.10 11.86
N GLY A 145 -25.52 -9.55 13.07
CA GLY A 145 -26.47 -8.48 13.37
C GLY A 145 -25.88 -7.15 13.87
N SER A 146 -24.55 -6.99 13.94
CA SER A 146 -23.90 -5.80 14.53
C SER A 146 -23.09 -5.03 13.46
N ASN A 147 -23.63 -3.93 12.94
CA ASN A 147 -22.93 -3.03 12.01
C ASN A 147 -22.11 -1.97 12.80
N SER A 148 -20.82 -1.79 12.48
CA SER A 148 -19.91 -0.87 13.18
C SER A 148 -19.33 0.23 12.26
N GLU A 149 -18.96 1.38 12.85
CA GLU A 149 -18.45 2.59 12.18
C GLU A 149 -17.19 2.35 11.31
N LEU A 150 -16.34 1.37 11.68
CA LEU A 150 -15.11 1.02 10.95
C LEU A 150 -15.39 0.47 9.54
N GLU A 151 -16.56 -0.13 9.29
CA GLU A 151 -16.99 -0.49 7.93
C GLU A 151 -17.15 0.73 7.03
N THR A 152 -17.53 1.87 7.58
CA THR A 152 -17.76 3.09 6.79
C THR A 152 -16.45 3.78 6.43
N ALA A 153 -15.45 3.75 7.31
CA ALA A 153 -14.12 4.30 7.04
C ALA A 153 -13.34 3.52 5.97
N LEU A 154 -13.64 2.21 5.81
CA LEU A 154 -12.98 1.33 4.84
C LEU A 154 -13.71 1.25 3.49
N LYS A 155 -14.90 1.87 3.34
CA LYS A 155 -15.66 1.90 2.08
C LYS A 155 -14.92 2.60 0.94
N ASP A 156 -14.12 3.62 1.24
CA ASP A 156 -13.33 4.35 0.24
C ASP A 156 -12.09 3.55 -0.26
N LEU A 157 -11.75 2.43 0.41
CA LEU A 157 -10.68 1.50 0.03
C LEU A 157 -11.22 0.23 -0.64
N GLY A 158 -12.50 0.23 -1.04
CA GLY A 158 -13.37 -0.93 -1.27
C GLY A 158 -12.93 -1.97 -2.31
N ASP A 159 -11.92 -1.68 -3.15
CA ASP A 159 -11.39 -2.65 -4.11
C ASP A 159 -10.25 -3.52 -3.55
N SER A 160 -9.67 -3.16 -2.41
CA SER A 160 -8.45 -3.82 -1.89
C SER A 160 -8.47 -4.11 -0.39
N VAL A 161 -9.45 -3.58 0.34
CA VAL A 161 -9.57 -3.77 1.80
C VAL A 161 -10.97 -4.26 2.14
N SER A 162 -11.06 -5.28 3.00
CA SER A 162 -12.34 -5.83 3.45
C SER A 162 -12.35 -6.00 4.96
N PHE A 163 -13.18 -5.21 5.63
CA PHE A 163 -13.46 -5.37 7.06
C PHE A 163 -14.21 -6.69 7.31
N LYS A 164 -13.83 -7.41 8.36
CA LYS A 164 -14.42 -8.72 8.73
C LYS A 164 -15.16 -8.72 10.06
N GLY A 165 -15.12 -7.62 10.80
CA GLY A 165 -15.66 -7.54 12.15
C GLY A 165 -14.56 -7.35 13.18
N TYR A 166 -14.90 -7.62 14.44
CA TYR A 166 -13.97 -7.58 15.56
C TYR A 166 -13.70 -8.99 16.10
N MET A 167 -12.61 -9.14 16.84
CA MET A 167 -12.31 -10.21 17.80
C MET A 167 -12.07 -9.51 19.13
N GLY A 168 -12.96 -9.67 20.11
CA GLY A 168 -12.98 -8.78 21.27
C GLY A 168 -13.12 -7.31 20.85
N ASP A 169 -12.15 -6.48 21.23
CA ASP A 169 -11.98 -5.07 20.88
C ASP A 169 -11.04 -4.84 19.68
N VAL A 170 -10.51 -5.91 19.07
CA VAL A 170 -9.54 -5.85 17.97
C VAL A 170 -10.25 -5.97 16.62
N ALA A 171 -10.06 -4.99 15.73
CA ALA A 171 -10.61 -5.00 14.38
C ALA A 171 -9.88 -6.00 13.48
N ILE A 172 -10.61 -6.81 12.70
CA ILE A 172 -10.04 -7.70 11.69
C ILE A 172 -10.30 -7.13 10.29
N VAL A 173 -9.22 -6.94 9.55
CA VAL A 173 -9.22 -6.41 8.18
C VAL A 173 -8.48 -7.37 7.27
N VAL A 174 -9.01 -7.65 6.08
CA VAL A 174 -8.31 -8.38 5.03
C VAL A 174 -7.80 -7.38 4.01
N TYR A 175 -6.50 -7.44 3.73
CA TYR A 175 -5.86 -6.59 2.73
C TYR A 175 -5.41 -7.43 1.52
N SER A 176 -5.86 -7.03 0.34
CA SER A 176 -5.56 -7.67 -0.94
C SER A 176 -5.00 -6.69 -1.98
N GLY A 177 -4.48 -5.54 -1.53
CA GLY A 177 -3.87 -4.54 -2.41
C GLY A 177 -2.74 -5.11 -3.25
N ARG A 178 -2.65 -4.65 -4.50
CA ARG A 178 -1.66 -5.09 -5.49
C ARG A 178 -0.95 -3.90 -6.13
N TYR A 179 0.28 -4.14 -6.56
CA TYR A 179 1.05 -3.25 -7.42
C TYR A 179 1.66 -4.04 -8.57
N THR A 180 2.01 -3.34 -9.64
CA THR A 180 2.81 -3.89 -10.74
C THR A 180 4.26 -3.49 -10.52
N ASP A 181 5.17 -4.46 -10.51
CA ASP A 181 6.60 -4.19 -10.41
C ASP A 181 7.20 -3.72 -11.74
N GLU A 182 8.52 -3.48 -11.75
CA GLU A 182 9.23 -2.99 -12.94
C GLU A 182 9.22 -3.99 -14.11
N ASP A 183 9.07 -5.28 -13.82
CA ASP A 183 8.97 -6.36 -14.81
C ASP A 183 7.55 -6.54 -15.37
N GLY A 184 6.58 -5.76 -14.89
CA GLY A 184 5.18 -5.86 -15.31
C GLY A 184 4.39 -6.95 -14.59
N THR A 185 4.93 -7.54 -13.52
CA THR A 185 4.28 -8.60 -12.75
C THR A 185 3.43 -8.00 -11.63
N GLU A 186 2.17 -8.45 -11.51
CA GLU A 186 1.34 -8.09 -10.36
C GLU A 186 1.82 -8.80 -9.09
N LYS A 187 2.07 -8.02 -8.04
CA LYS A 187 2.47 -8.48 -6.71
C LYS A 187 1.53 -7.91 -5.65
N HIS A 188 1.40 -8.62 -4.54
CA HIS A 188 0.68 -8.11 -3.38
C HIS A 188 1.57 -7.15 -2.57
N PHE A 189 0.98 -6.08 -2.02
CA PHE A 189 1.69 -5.22 -1.07
C PHE A 189 2.03 -5.98 0.20
N LEU A 190 1.01 -6.60 0.82
CA LEU A 190 1.16 -7.54 1.93
C LEU A 190 1.09 -8.96 1.37
N ASP A 191 2.14 -9.75 1.60
CA ASP A 191 2.16 -11.16 1.24
C ASP A 191 0.89 -11.87 1.80
N PRO A 192 0.15 -12.63 0.98
CA PRO A 192 -1.09 -13.30 1.40
C PRO A 192 -0.98 -14.19 2.64
N ASP A 193 0.23 -14.69 2.96
CA ASP A 193 0.52 -15.55 4.11
C ASP A 193 1.01 -14.75 5.34
N LEU A 194 1.00 -13.41 5.28
CA LEU A 194 1.32 -12.53 6.41
C LEU A 194 0.07 -11.94 7.05
N MET A 195 0.16 -11.71 8.36
CA MET A 195 -0.71 -10.79 9.10
C MET A 195 0.12 -9.80 9.91
N VAL A 196 -0.43 -8.61 10.12
CA VAL A 196 0.17 -7.53 10.89
C VAL A 196 -0.79 -7.12 12.00
N LEU A 197 -0.32 -7.22 13.24
CA LEU A 197 -0.95 -6.69 14.43
C LEU A 197 -0.42 -5.28 14.66
N GLY A 198 -1.31 -4.33 14.94
CA GLY A 198 -0.93 -2.96 15.21
C GLY A 198 -2.01 -2.16 15.91
N ASN A 199 -1.83 -0.85 15.91
CA ASN A 199 -2.78 0.08 16.53
C ASN A 199 -3.03 1.30 15.63
N THR A 200 -4.30 1.62 15.37
CA THR A 200 -4.70 2.74 14.51
C THR A 200 -4.32 4.13 15.05
N ALA A 201 -4.02 4.25 16.34
CA ALA A 201 -3.47 5.47 16.94
C ALA A 201 -1.97 5.66 16.65
N LEU A 202 -1.27 4.65 16.08
CA LEU A 202 0.13 4.75 15.69
C LEU A 202 0.26 5.45 14.35
N GLN A 203 0.21 6.78 14.40
CA GLN A 203 0.35 7.62 13.22
C GLN A 203 1.82 7.96 12.97
N GLY A 204 2.41 7.28 11.99
CA GLY A 204 3.66 7.72 11.35
C GLY A 204 3.45 8.93 10.45
N ILE A 205 4.50 9.32 9.74
CA ILE A 205 4.44 10.39 8.74
C ILE A 205 5.04 9.92 7.41
N VAL A 206 4.70 10.60 6.33
CA VAL A 206 5.47 10.52 5.08
C VAL A 206 6.28 11.80 4.98
N ALA A 207 7.60 11.69 5.07
CA ALA A 207 8.50 12.82 4.85
C ALA A 207 8.80 12.96 3.36
N TYR A 208 8.86 14.20 2.87
CA TYR A 208 9.19 14.49 1.48
C TYR A 208 10.51 15.27 1.40
N GLY A 209 11.48 14.70 0.69
CA GLY A 209 12.72 15.40 0.35
C GLY A 209 12.47 16.59 -0.57
N GLY A 210 13.38 17.58 -0.52
CA GLY A 210 13.29 18.75 -1.39
C GLY A 210 13.42 18.40 -2.87
N ILE A 211 12.68 19.10 -3.73
CA ILE A 211 12.71 18.92 -5.18
C ILE A 211 14.09 19.32 -5.71
N GLN A 212 14.70 18.44 -6.52
CA GLN A 212 16.06 18.60 -7.06
C GLN A 212 16.08 19.01 -8.54
N ASP A 213 14.92 19.20 -9.17
CA ASP A 213 14.83 19.57 -10.59
C ASP A 213 15.17 21.05 -10.81
N PRO A 214 16.21 21.40 -11.60
CA PRO A 214 16.66 22.78 -11.75
C PRO A 214 15.62 23.74 -12.33
N GLU A 215 14.69 23.26 -13.17
CA GLU A 215 13.63 24.09 -13.74
C GLU A 215 12.57 24.40 -12.69
N LEU A 216 12.13 23.39 -11.95
CA LEU A 216 11.18 23.56 -10.85
C LEU A 216 11.76 24.44 -9.73
N ILE A 217 13.04 24.29 -9.40
CA ILE A 217 13.75 25.14 -8.44
C ILE A 217 13.77 26.60 -8.90
N ARG A 218 14.06 26.87 -10.18
CA ARG A 218 14.04 28.23 -10.75
C ARG A 218 12.67 28.87 -10.71
N MET A 219 11.60 28.07 -10.76
CA MET A 219 10.23 28.52 -10.57
C MET A 219 9.84 28.69 -9.07
N GLY A 220 10.78 28.49 -8.15
CA GLY A 220 10.55 28.59 -6.71
C GLY A 220 9.98 27.33 -6.05
N LEU A 221 9.78 26.24 -6.81
CA LEU A 221 9.20 25.00 -6.30
C LEU A 221 10.29 24.06 -5.75
N THR A 222 10.65 24.28 -4.49
CA THR A 222 11.68 23.49 -3.78
C THR A 222 11.09 22.48 -2.79
N LYS A 223 9.83 22.64 -2.39
CA LYS A 223 9.11 21.80 -1.42
C LYS A 223 7.75 21.43 -1.97
N ALA A 224 7.51 20.15 -2.21
CA ALA A 224 6.23 19.64 -2.68
C ALA A 224 6.13 18.14 -2.45
N GLU A 225 4.90 17.64 -2.23
CA GLU A 225 4.64 16.20 -2.27
C GLU A 225 4.71 15.66 -3.70
N LEU A 226 4.16 16.41 -4.65
CA LEU A 226 4.12 16.11 -6.08
C LEU A 226 4.44 17.39 -6.84
N ALA A 227 5.44 17.33 -7.72
CA ALA A 227 5.83 18.44 -8.56
C ALA A 227 5.77 18.03 -10.05
N PRO A 228 4.60 18.13 -10.69
CA PRO A 228 4.43 17.80 -12.10
C PRO A 228 5.06 18.88 -12.99
N LYS A 229 5.69 18.45 -14.09
CA LYS A 229 6.16 19.30 -15.18
C LYS A 229 5.80 18.71 -16.53
N ASN A 230 5.46 19.57 -17.47
CA ASN A 230 5.22 19.21 -18.87
C ASN A 230 6.25 19.95 -19.74
N TYR A 231 6.96 19.23 -20.59
CA TYR A 231 8.00 19.79 -21.46
C TYR A 231 8.06 19.04 -22.79
N ILE A 232 8.55 19.72 -23.82
CA ILE A 232 8.78 19.15 -25.15
C ILE A 232 10.28 18.99 -25.33
N VAL A 233 10.71 17.79 -25.70
CA VAL A 233 12.08 17.53 -26.15
C VAL A 233 12.13 17.79 -27.65
N PRO A 234 12.95 18.76 -28.12
CA PRO A 234 13.09 19.04 -29.54
C PRO A 234 13.76 17.87 -30.28
N GLY A 235 13.38 17.65 -31.54
CA GLY A 235 13.87 16.56 -32.38
C GLY A 235 12.98 16.34 -33.61
N ASP A 236 13.31 15.35 -34.44
CA ASP A 236 12.47 14.88 -35.54
C ASP A 236 12.13 13.39 -35.35
N PRO A 237 10.98 13.04 -34.73
CA PRO A 237 9.93 13.94 -34.25
C PRO A 237 10.21 14.53 -32.86
N ALA A 238 9.62 15.70 -32.57
CA ALA A 238 9.59 16.26 -31.22
C ALA A 238 8.65 15.45 -30.32
N ILE A 239 9.01 15.27 -29.05
CA ILE A 239 8.24 14.44 -28.11
C ILE A 239 7.85 15.24 -26.87
N GLU A 240 6.56 15.31 -26.60
CA GLU A 240 6.03 15.87 -25.35
C GLU A 240 6.09 14.84 -24.22
N TYR A 241 6.56 15.28 -23.05
CA TYR A 241 6.61 14.47 -21.84
C TYR A 241 5.98 15.18 -20.66
N VAL A 242 5.24 14.40 -19.89
CA VAL A 242 4.78 14.77 -18.55
C VAL A 242 5.55 13.96 -17.54
N GLN A 243 6.11 14.61 -16.52
CA GLN A 243 6.88 13.98 -15.46
C GLN A 243 6.50 14.56 -14.10
N THR A 244 6.32 13.72 -13.09
CA THR A 244 6.01 14.16 -11.72
C THR A 244 7.16 13.82 -10.78
N HIS A 245 7.76 14.84 -10.16
CA HIS A 245 8.84 14.67 -9.18
C HIS A 245 8.29 14.52 -7.77
N SER A 246 8.83 13.56 -7.02
CA SER A 246 8.50 13.33 -5.61
C SER A 246 9.61 12.52 -4.92
N ALA A 247 9.90 12.80 -3.66
CA ALA A 247 10.89 12.07 -2.86
C ALA A 247 10.31 11.64 -1.51
N PRO A 248 9.30 10.74 -1.48
CA PRO A 248 8.63 10.36 -0.26
C PRO A 248 9.37 9.26 0.51
N GLN A 249 9.33 9.31 1.84
CA GLN A 249 9.77 8.25 2.73
C GLN A 249 8.78 8.11 3.90
N PRO A 250 8.06 6.99 4.02
CA PRO A 250 7.32 6.68 5.24
C PRO A 250 8.26 6.54 6.42
N ILE A 251 7.91 7.18 7.54
CA ILE A 251 8.62 7.13 8.82
C ILE A 251 7.64 6.62 9.87
N PRO A 252 7.83 5.39 10.38
CA PRO A 252 6.99 4.84 11.43
C PRO A 252 7.22 5.60 12.74
N ALA A 253 6.16 5.86 13.51
CA ALA A 253 6.29 6.54 14.81
C ALA A 253 6.99 5.67 15.86
N ARG A 254 6.54 4.40 16.01
CA ARG A 254 7.12 3.41 16.94
C ARG A 254 7.05 2.03 16.30
N ILE A 255 8.16 1.60 15.68
CA ILE A 255 8.18 0.38 14.87
C ILE A 255 7.92 -0.90 15.70
N ASN A 256 8.34 -0.92 16.97
CA ASN A 256 8.18 -2.06 17.89
C ASN A 256 6.76 -2.23 18.45
N ARG A 257 5.79 -1.47 17.94
CA ARG A 257 4.36 -1.66 18.21
C ARG A 257 3.62 -2.34 17.06
N PHE A 258 4.35 -2.75 16.02
CA PHE A 258 3.87 -3.67 15.02
C PHE A 258 4.40 -5.06 15.33
N VAL A 259 3.57 -6.08 15.13
CA VAL A 259 3.98 -7.48 15.14
C VAL A 259 3.52 -8.10 13.82
N THR A 260 4.44 -8.70 13.08
CA THR A 260 4.15 -9.36 11.81
C THR A 260 4.31 -10.86 11.98
N VAL A 261 3.33 -11.63 11.50
CA VAL A 261 3.32 -13.08 11.62
C VAL A 261 3.15 -13.69 10.24
N ARG A 262 4.06 -14.59 9.85
CA ARG A 262 3.88 -15.50 8.72
C ARG A 262 3.25 -16.79 9.20
N ILE A 263 2.13 -17.18 8.59
CA ILE A 263 1.51 -18.48 8.87
C ILE A 263 2.19 -19.60 8.07
N GLY A 264 2.10 -20.82 8.60
CA GLY A 264 2.51 -22.06 7.92
C GLY A 264 1.34 -23.00 7.64
#